data_AF-A0AA36EM10-F1
#
_entry.id   AF-A0AA36EM10-F1
#
_cell.length_a   1.000
_cell.length_b   1.000
_cell.length_c   1.000
_cell.angle_alpha   90.00
_cell.angle_beta   90.00
_cell.angle_gamma   90.00
#
_symmetry.space_group_name_H-M   'P 1'
#
loop_
_entity.id
_entity.type
_entity.pdbx_description
1 polymer ?
#
loop_
_entity_poly.entity_id
_entity_poly.type
_entity_poly.pdbx_seq_one_letter_code
_entity_poly.pdbx_strand_id
1 'polypeptide(L)'
;MAATSQFTRSFTSVSLSPTALYHFPNSPSCLSFVSNKLYSHKTSSRRVSSIRKHGAFKIHAMTASFGSRLEETVKKTITDNPVVVYSKTWCSYSSEVKSLFNRLGVQPLVVELDQMGAQGPQLQKVLERLTGQHTVPNVFIGGKHIGGCSETVKLHRKGELEALLEEAKSA
;
A
#
# COMPACT_ATOMS: atom_id res chain seq x y z
N MET A 1 -58.85 10.94 22.26
CA MET A 1 -58.12 12.12 22.76
C MET A 1 -56.85 12.26 21.95
N ALA A 2 -56.73 13.37 21.24
CA ALA A 2 -55.66 13.67 20.30
C ALA A 2 -54.42 14.24 21.01
N ALA A 3 -53.23 13.99 20.46
CA ALA A 3 -52.09 14.90 20.52
C ALA A 3 -51.02 14.49 19.49
N THR A 4 -51.12 15.06 18.30
CA THR A 4 -50.02 15.28 17.36
C THR A 4 -49.05 16.31 17.94
N SER A 5 -47.73 16.08 17.84
CA SER A 5 -46.75 17.16 17.95
C SER A 5 -45.61 16.94 16.96
N GLN A 6 -45.58 17.83 15.97
CA GLN A 6 -44.49 18.07 15.02
C GLN A 6 -43.60 19.15 15.64
N PHE A 7 -42.27 19.07 15.52
CA PHE A 7 -41.46 20.29 15.64
C PHE A 7 -40.15 20.24 14.84
N THR A 8 -40.25 20.81 13.64
CA THR A 8 -39.34 21.75 12.96
C THR A 8 -37.83 21.47 12.91
N ARG A 9 -37.39 21.27 11.65
CA ARG A 9 -36.03 21.42 11.14
C ARG A 9 -35.57 22.88 11.22
N SER A 10 -34.37 23.12 11.73
CA SER A 10 -33.69 24.41 11.63
C SER A 10 -32.60 24.32 10.57
N PHE A 11 -32.89 24.89 9.40
CA PHE A 11 -31.95 25.19 8.34
C PHE A 11 -31.23 26.49 8.72
N THR A 12 -29.91 26.45 8.89
CA THR A 12 -29.08 27.66 8.88
C THR A 12 -28.22 27.67 7.63
N SER A 13 -28.64 28.54 6.70
CA SER A 13 -27.91 28.99 5.54
C SER A 13 -26.68 29.78 5.98
N VAL A 14 -25.50 29.49 5.42
CA VAL A 14 -24.37 30.42 5.46
C VAL A 14 -23.73 30.51 4.08
N SER A 15 -23.46 31.75 3.72
CA SER A 15 -23.29 32.32 2.39
C SER A 15 -22.00 31.94 1.66
N LEU A 16 -22.13 31.83 0.33
CA LEU A 16 -21.04 31.88 -0.66
C LEU A 16 -20.30 33.23 -0.63
N SER A 17 -19.02 33.22 -1.01
CA SER A 17 -18.30 34.28 -1.74
C SER A 17 -16.86 33.84 -2.12
N PRO A 18 -16.20 34.48 -3.11
CA PRO A 18 -15.69 33.75 -4.29
C PRO A 18 -14.19 33.91 -4.61
N THR A 19 -13.80 33.28 -5.73
CA THR A 19 -12.67 33.57 -6.64
C THR A 19 -11.22 33.36 -6.17
N ALA A 20 -10.56 32.37 -6.77
CA ALA A 20 -9.23 32.54 -7.34
C ALA A 20 -9.01 31.50 -8.46
N LEU A 21 -9.19 31.96 -9.70
CA LEU A 21 -8.75 31.31 -10.92
C LEU A 21 -7.22 31.34 -10.96
N TYR A 22 -6.56 30.19 -11.08
CA TYR A 22 -5.24 30.17 -11.71
C TYR A 22 -5.12 29.04 -12.72
N HIS A 23 -4.54 29.48 -13.83
CA HIS A 23 -4.59 28.96 -15.17
C HIS A 23 -3.64 27.79 -15.36
N PHE A 24 -4.05 26.87 -16.23
CA PHE A 24 -3.17 25.96 -16.97
C PHE A 24 -2.06 26.74 -17.69
N PRO A 25 -0.91 26.09 -17.94
CA PRO A 25 -0.47 26.07 -19.33
C PRO A 25 -0.03 24.68 -19.82
N ASN A 26 -0.23 24.54 -21.13
CA ASN A 26 0.00 23.38 -21.97
C ASN A 26 1.50 23.04 -22.18
N SER A 27 1.75 21.75 -22.43
CA SER A 27 2.85 21.16 -23.24
C SER A 27 2.79 21.71 -24.69
N PRO A 28 3.79 21.64 -25.62
CA PRO A 28 4.77 20.55 -25.82
C PRO A 28 6.16 20.93 -26.40
N SER A 29 6.96 19.88 -26.72
CA SER A 29 8.18 19.83 -27.58
C SER A 29 9.45 20.50 -27.03
N CYS A 30 10.63 19.89 -27.04
CA CYS A 30 11.42 19.60 -28.24
C CYS A 30 12.44 18.47 -28.00
N LEU A 31 12.69 17.69 -29.06
CA LEU A 31 13.82 16.77 -29.17
C LEU A 31 15.16 17.52 -29.05
N SER A 32 16.11 16.94 -28.32
CA SER A 32 17.54 17.16 -28.57
C SER A 32 18.30 15.83 -28.44
N PHE A 33 18.42 15.20 -29.59
CA PHE A 33 19.52 14.32 -30.00
C PHE A 33 20.86 15.05 -29.80
N VAL A 34 21.93 14.33 -29.43
CA VAL A 34 23.33 14.46 -29.90
C VAL A 34 24.35 14.00 -28.85
N SER A 35 24.99 12.88 -29.21
CA SER A 35 26.41 12.49 -29.07
C SER A 35 27.06 12.23 -27.72
N ASN A 36 27.31 10.92 -27.50
CA ASN A 36 28.63 10.30 -27.38
C ASN A 36 29.82 11.25 -27.13
N LYS A 37 30.48 11.06 -25.98
CA LYS A 37 31.93 11.27 -25.86
C LYS A 37 32.58 10.17 -25.05
N LEU A 38 33.07 9.20 -25.83
CA LEU A 38 34.28 8.41 -25.67
C LEU A 38 35.15 8.79 -24.44
N TYR A 39 35.23 7.90 -23.46
CA TYR A 39 36.30 7.91 -22.46
C TYR A 39 37.14 6.64 -22.67
N SER A 40 38.30 6.84 -23.29
CA SER A 40 39.29 5.81 -23.57
C SER A 40 40.30 5.78 -22.43
N HIS A 41 40.37 4.66 -21.70
CA HIS A 41 41.55 4.32 -20.91
C HIS A 41 42.09 3.00 -21.41
N LYS A 42 43.32 3.08 -21.93
CA LYS A 42 44.11 2.01 -22.50
C LYS A 42 45.17 1.64 -21.48
N THR A 43 45.11 0.47 -20.85
CA THR A 43 46.31 -0.17 -20.29
C THR A 43 46.22 -1.69 -20.30
N SER A 44 47.18 -2.25 -21.03
CA SER A 44 47.97 -3.45 -20.75
C SER A 44 47.28 -4.80 -20.59
N SER A 45 47.30 -5.52 -21.72
CA SER A 45 47.49 -6.96 -21.82
C SER A 45 48.40 -7.53 -20.71
N ARG A 46 47.84 -8.46 -19.92
CA ARG A 46 48.58 -9.59 -19.34
C ARG A 46 47.77 -10.85 -19.60
N ARG A 47 48.35 -11.76 -20.39
CA ARG A 47 47.86 -13.14 -20.51
C ARG A 47 47.90 -13.79 -19.12
N VAL A 48 46.77 -14.33 -18.68
CA VAL A 48 46.75 -15.41 -17.69
C VAL A 48 46.14 -16.63 -18.37
N SER A 49 46.94 -17.68 -18.37
CA SER A 49 46.71 -19.00 -18.91
C SER A 49 45.57 -19.75 -18.22
N SER A 50 44.71 -20.35 -19.04
CA SER A 50 43.96 -21.60 -18.84
C SER A 50 43.82 -22.09 -17.39
N ILE A 51 42.68 -21.79 -16.77
CA ILE A 51 42.18 -22.50 -15.58
C ILE A 51 40.89 -23.24 -15.94
N ARG A 52 40.80 -24.44 -15.38
CA ARG A 52 40.07 -25.61 -15.83
C ARG A 52 38.55 -25.42 -15.85
N LYS A 53 37.92 -26.07 -16.83
CA LYS A 53 36.47 -26.30 -16.93
C LYS A 53 35.97 -26.98 -15.66
N HIS A 54 35.36 -26.22 -14.76
CA HIS A 54 34.34 -26.74 -13.85
C HIS A 54 33.02 -26.13 -14.30
N GLY A 55 32.05 -27.00 -14.63
CA GLY A 55 30.75 -26.59 -15.14
C GLY A 55 30.15 -25.50 -14.27
N ALA A 56 29.69 -24.43 -14.91
CA ALA A 56 28.83 -23.46 -14.26
C ALA A 56 27.55 -24.19 -13.85
N PHE A 57 27.51 -24.70 -12.62
CA PHE A 57 26.24 -24.95 -11.96
C PHE A 57 25.50 -23.63 -11.99
N LYS A 58 24.43 -23.58 -12.78
CA LYS A 58 23.51 -22.45 -12.80
C LYS A 58 22.95 -22.31 -11.38
N ILE A 59 23.54 -21.43 -10.58
CA ILE A 59 22.89 -20.87 -9.40
C ILE A 59 21.77 -19.98 -9.95
N HIS A 60 20.65 -20.57 -10.36
CA HIS A 60 19.47 -19.84 -10.83
C HIS A 60 18.26 -20.37 -10.06
N ALA A 61 17.55 -19.44 -9.42
CA ALA A 61 16.13 -19.53 -9.03
C ALA A 61 15.70 -20.19 -7.71
N MET A 62 16.48 -20.09 -6.61
CA MET A 62 15.90 -20.34 -5.27
C MET A 62 15.09 -19.14 -4.77
N THR A 63 15.55 -17.91 -5.03
CA THR A 63 14.88 -16.67 -4.56
C THR A 63 13.55 -16.37 -5.28
N ALA A 64 13.35 -16.87 -6.50
CA ALA A 64 12.13 -16.62 -7.25
C ALA A 64 10.92 -17.35 -6.63
N SER A 65 11.13 -18.58 -6.15
CA SER A 65 10.08 -19.41 -5.53
C SER A 65 9.63 -18.88 -4.17
N PHE A 66 10.54 -18.29 -3.39
CA PHE A 66 10.20 -17.74 -2.07
C PHE A 66 9.29 -16.51 -2.20
N GLY A 67 9.59 -15.61 -3.15
CA GLY A 67 8.78 -14.43 -3.41
C GLY A 67 7.35 -14.77 -3.85
N SER A 68 7.19 -15.76 -4.73
CA SER A 68 5.87 -16.20 -5.20
C SER A 68 5.04 -16.83 -4.08
N ARG A 69 5.65 -17.62 -3.18
CA ARG A 69 4.94 -18.24 -2.05
C ARG A 69 4.45 -17.21 -1.03
N LEU A 70 5.24 -16.18 -0.74
CA LEU A 70 4.79 -15.08 0.14
C LEU A 70 3.65 -14.29 -0.49
N GLU A 71 3.71 -14.04 -1.80
CA GLU A 71 2.65 -13.35 -2.51
C GLU A 71 1.32 -14.12 -2.47
N GLU A 72 1.37 -15.44 -2.71
CA GLU A 72 0.21 -16.33 -2.57
C GLU A 72 -0.32 -16.32 -1.13
N THR A 73 0.57 -16.33 -0.14
CA THR A 73 0.19 -16.23 1.28
C THR A 73 -0.54 -14.92 1.56
N VAL A 74 -0.02 -13.78 1.09
CA VAL A 74 -0.67 -12.46 1.25
C VAL A 74 -2.05 -12.44 0.62
N LYS A 75 -2.17 -12.90 -0.64
CA LYS A 75 -3.46 -12.95 -1.34
C LYS A 75 -4.46 -13.82 -0.60
N LYS A 76 -4.04 -15.01 -0.17
CA LYS A 76 -4.86 -15.93 0.62
C LYS A 76 -5.30 -15.28 1.94
N THR A 77 -4.39 -14.65 2.68
CA THR A 77 -4.72 -13.94 3.91
C THR A 77 -5.76 -12.83 3.69
N ILE A 78 -5.61 -12.05 2.61
CA ILE A 78 -6.53 -10.96 2.25
C ILE A 78 -7.91 -11.49 1.83
N THR A 79 -7.98 -12.66 1.18
CA THR A 79 -9.25 -13.29 0.78
C THR A 79 -9.95 -14.01 1.93
N ASP A 80 -9.20 -14.69 2.80
CA ASP A 80 -9.74 -15.50 3.90
C ASP A 80 -10.26 -14.64 5.08
N ASN A 81 -9.90 -13.35 5.13
CA ASN A 81 -10.22 -12.46 6.25
C ASN A 81 -10.91 -11.19 5.75
N PRO A 82 -12.05 -10.79 6.34
CA PRO A 82 -12.79 -9.61 5.89
C PRO A 82 -12.00 -8.32 6.08
N VAL A 83 -11.15 -8.25 7.10
CA VAL A 83 -10.28 -7.10 7.37
C VAL A 83 -8.88 -7.59 7.76
N VAL A 84 -7.86 -7.08 7.07
CA VAL A 84 -6.45 -7.37 7.35
C VAL A 84 -5.68 -6.08 7.49
N VAL A 85 -4.83 -6.00 8.52
CA VAL A 85 -3.93 -4.87 8.77
C VAL A 85 -2.50 -5.38 8.89
N TYR A 86 -1.67 -5.07 7.89
CA TYR A 86 -0.23 -5.25 8.01
C TYR A 86 0.35 -4.05 8.77
N SER A 87 1.00 -4.34 9.89
CA SER A 87 1.36 -3.38 10.94
C SER A 87 2.83 -3.53 11.35
N LYS A 88 3.28 -2.59 12.19
CA LYS A 88 4.47 -2.77 13.03
C LYS A 88 4.14 -2.36 14.46
N THR A 89 4.65 -3.09 15.44
CA THR A 89 4.27 -2.92 16.85
C THR A 89 4.59 -1.54 17.42
N TRP A 90 5.69 -0.95 16.97
CA TRP A 90 6.20 0.35 17.43
C TRP A 90 5.62 1.55 16.65
N CYS A 91 4.77 1.31 15.65
CA CYS A 91 4.26 2.38 14.79
C CYS A 91 2.97 3.00 15.36
N SER A 92 3.00 4.31 15.64
CA SER A 92 1.83 5.05 16.14
C SER A 92 0.65 5.06 15.16
N TYR A 93 0.90 5.22 13.86
CA TYR A 93 -0.15 5.16 12.82
C TYR A 93 -0.84 3.80 12.77
N SER A 94 -0.10 2.71 12.94
CA SER A 94 -0.69 1.38 13.01
C SER A 94 -1.56 1.20 14.26
N SER A 95 -1.12 1.74 15.40
CA SER A 95 -1.92 1.76 16.64
C SER A 95 -3.20 2.59 16.49
N GLU A 96 -3.16 3.70 15.76
CA GLU A 96 -4.34 4.51 15.46
C GLU A 96 -5.38 3.74 14.65
N VAL A 97 -4.95 3.06 13.57
CA VAL A 97 -5.85 2.22 12.74
C VAL A 97 -6.44 1.06 13.56
N LYS A 98 -5.62 0.38 14.36
CA LYS A 98 -6.10 -0.70 15.25
C LYS A 98 -7.14 -0.18 16.25
N SER A 99 -6.90 1.01 16.82
CA SER A 99 -7.84 1.64 17.74
C SER A 99 -9.12 2.08 17.05
N LEU A 100 -9.05 2.57 15.81
CA LEU A 100 -10.22 2.93 15.02
C LEU A 100 -11.12 1.72 14.79
N PHE A 101 -10.57 0.59 14.31
CA PHE A 101 -11.36 -0.62 14.13
C PHE A 101 -11.96 -1.13 15.44
N ASN A 102 -11.21 -1.08 16.54
CA ASN A 102 -11.72 -1.44 17.86
C ASN A 102 -12.92 -0.57 18.29
N ARG A 103 -12.86 0.76 18.07
CA ARG A 103 -14.00 1.66 18.34
C ARG A 103 -15.23 1.35 17.47
N LEU A 104 -15.02 0.82 16.28
CA LEU A 104 -16.08 0.37 15.36
C LEU A 104 -16.58 -1.06 15.69
N GLY A 105 -16.05 -1.71 16.73
CA GLY A 105 -16.41 -3.09 17.08
C GLY A 105 -15.92 -4.13 16.08
N VAL A 106 -14.92 -3.79 15.27
CA VAL A 106 -14.32 -4.69 14.27
C VAL A 106 -13.00 -5.24 14.80
N GLN A 107 -12.82 -6.55 14.72
CA GLN A 107 -11.57 -7.23 15.05
C GLN A 107 -10.83 -7.59 13.75
N PRO A 108 -9.86 -6.78 13.30
CA PRO A 108 -9.09 -7.09 12.11
C PRO A 108 -8.06 -8.19 12.39
N LEU A 109 -7.69 -8.96 11.36
CA LEU A 109 -6.48 -9.76 11.41
C LEU A 109 -5.26 -8.82 11.34
N VAL A 110 -4.44 -8.81 12.38
CA VAL A 110 -3.22 -7.98 12.43
C VAL A 110 -1.99 -8.84 12.16
N VAL A 111 -1.17 -8.43 11.19
CA VAL A 111 0.11 -9.06 10.88
C VAL A 111 1.24 -8.07 11.21
N GLU A 112 1.94 -8.32 12.32
CA GLU A 112 3.04 -7.46 12.79
C GLU A 112 4.36 -7.84 12.08
N LEU A 113 4.73 -7.05 11.05
CA LEU A 113 5.86 -7.36 10.17
C LEU A 113 7.20 -7.41 10.92
N ASP A 114 7.37 -6.60 11.96
CA ASP A 114 8.60 -6.53 12.77
C ASP A 114 8.80 -7.78 13.65
N GLN A 115 7.75 -8.54 13.93
CA GLN A 115 7.82 -9.76 14.74
C GLN A 115 8.09 -11.02 13.90
N MET A 116 8.09 -10.92 12.56
CA MET A 116 8.27 -12.04 11.64
C MET A 116 9.75 -12.36 11.34
N GLY A 117 10.70 -11.70 12.01
CA GLY A 117 12.13 -11.87 11.77
C GLY A 117 12.51 -11.62 10.30
N ALA A 118 13.22 -12.57 9.68
CA ALA A 118 13.69 -12.44 8.30
C ALA A 118 12.55 -12.39 7.25
N GLN A 119 11.35 -12.89 7.56
CA GLN A 119 10.22 -12.84 6.63
C GLN A 119 9.57 -11.47 6.55
N GLY A 120 9.60 -10.68 7.64
CA GLY A 120 8.95 -9.38 7.72
C GLY A 120 9.34 -8.42 6.59
N PRO A 121 10.64 -8.14 6.39
CA PRO A 121 11.10 -7.29 5.29
C PRO A 121 10.77 -7.83 3.90
N GLN A 122 10.72 -9.16 3.73
CA GLN A 122 10.37 -9.78 2.46
C GLN A 122 8.88 -9.62 2.16
N LEU A 123 8.04 -9.78 3.18
CA LEU A 123 6.61 -9.55 3.09
C LEU A 123 6.30 -8.07 2.83
N GLN A 124 7.05 -7.15 3.44
CA GLN A 124 6.93 -5.71 3.18
C GLN A 124 7.20 -5.38 1.69
N LYS A 125 8.22 -6.01 1.08
CA LYS A 125 8.47 -5.88 -0.37
C LYS A 125 7.39 -6.52 -1.23
N VAL A 126 6.77 -7.62 -0.77
CA VAL A 126 5.64 -8.24 -1.47
C VAL A 126 4.44 -7.29 -1.46
N LEU A 127 4.12 -6.70 -0.31
CA LEU A 127 3.05 -5.71 -0.17
C LEU A 127 3.28 -4.51 -1.10
N GLU A 128 4.50 -3.97 -1.14
CA GLU A 128 4.87 -2.89 -2.06
C GLU A 128 4.64 -3.28 -3.52
N ARG A 129 4.98 -4.50 -3.95
CA ARG A 129 4.72 -4.95 -5.32
C ARG A 129 3.23 -5.11 -5.62
N LEU A 130 2.44 -5.57 -4.64
CA LEU A 130 1.00 -5.82 -4.82
C LEU A 130 0.18 -4.53 -4.80
N THR A 131 0.52 -3.58 -3.93
CA THR A 131 -0.30 -2.40 -3.67
C THR A 131 0.35 -1.08 -4.08
N GLY A 132 1.65 -1.09 -4.40
CA GLY A 132 2.45 0.12 -4.55
C GLY A 132 2.83 0.79 -3.22
N GLN A 133 2.44 0.23 -2.07
CA GLN A 133 2.64 0.84 -0.75
C GLN A 133 3.62 0.03 0.11
N HIS A 134 4.79 0.61 0.37
CA HIS A 134 5.79 0.04 1.28
C HIS A 134 5.50 0.36 2.76
N THR A 135 4.75 1.42 3.05
CA THR A 135 4.53 1.92 4.41
C THR A 135 3.50 1.08 5.19
N VAL A 136 3.70 1.02 6.50
CA VAL A 136 2.68 0.54 7.45
C VAL A 136 1.94 1.74 8.06
N PRO A 137 0.67 1.60 8.44
CA PRO A 137 -0.18 0.42 8.21
C PRO A 137 -0.53 0.26 6.73
N ASN A 138 -0.73 -0.98 6.28
CA ASN A 138 -1.29 -1.32 4.96
C ASN A 138 -2.58 -2.13 5.19
N VAL A 139 -3.71 -1.54 4.83
CA VAL A 139 -5.06 -1.96 5.24
C VAL A 139 -5.82 -2.55 4.06
N PHE A 140 -6.45 -3.71 4.28
CA PHE A 140 -7.33 -4.37 3.33
C PHE A 140 -8.70 -4.64 3.96
N ILE A 141 -9.76 -4.42 3.18
CA ILE A 141 -11.16 -4.68 3.57
C ILE A 141 -11.86 -5.37 2.39
N GLY A 142 -12.49 -6.52 2.63
CA GLY A 142 -13.23 -7.28 1.61
C GLY A 142 -12.36 -7.61 0.39
N GLY A 143 -11.11 -7.98 0.61
CA GLY A 143 -10.14 -8.26 -0.46
C GLY A 143 -9.54 -7.03 -1.16
N LYS A 144 -10.02 -5.80 -0.88
CA LYS A 144 -9.60 -4.56 -1.55
C LYS A 144 -8.56 -3.83 -0.71
N HIS A 145 -7.52 -3.27 -1.37
CA HIS A 145 -6.54 -2.41 -0.72
C HIS A 145 -7.13 -1.02 -0.46
N ILE A 146 -7.10 -0.59 0.80
CA ILE A 146 -7.66 0.70 1.24
C ILE A 146 -6.59 1.79 1.33
N GLY A 147 -5.35 1.41 1.69
CA GLY A 147 -4.23 2.33 1.86
C GLY A 147 -3.69 2.31 3.30
N GLY A 148 -3.21 3.47 3.77
CA GLY A 148 -2.65 3.64 5.09
C GLY A 148 -3.62 4.26 6.10
N CYS A 149 -3.04 4.84 7.15
CA CYS A 149 -3.81 5.47 8.23
C CYS A 149 -4.64 6.65 7.73
N SER A 150 -4.04 7.51 6.90
CA SER A 150 -4.70 8.71 6.38
C SER A 150 -5.93 8.36 5.52
N GLU A 151 -5.80 7.37 4.64
CA GLU A 151 -6.89 6.90 3.78
C GLU A 151 -8.01 6.26 4.60
N THR A 152 -7.65 5.41 5.56
CA THR A 152 -8.61 4.73 6.44
C THR A 152 -9.41 5.74 7.29
N VAL A 153 -8.72 6.69 7.92
CA VAL A 153 -9.37 7.75 8.71
C VAL A 153 -10.21 8.67 7.83
N LYS A 154 -9.77 8.97 6.61
CA LYS A 154 -10.52 9.76 5.64
C LYS A 154 -11.84 9.08 5.27
N LEU A 155 -11.83 7.77 5.01
CA LEU A 155 -13.07 7.02 4.73
C LEU A 155 -14.03 7.01 5.92
N HIS A 156 -13.50 6.83 7.14
CA HIS A 156 -14.33 6.90 8.35
C HIS A 156 -14.98 8.27 8.52
N ARG A 157 -14.23 9.36 8.32
CA ARG A 157 -14.77 10.73 8.40
C ARG A 157 -15.85 11.01 7.35
N LYS A 158 -15.81 10.30 6.22
CA LYS A 158 -16.83 10.38 5.16
C LYS A 158 -18.05 9.50 5.43
N GLY A 159 -18.00 8.61 6.44
CA GLY A 159 -19.03 7.59 6.68
C GLY A 159 -19.04 6.48 5.62
N GLU A 160 -17.97 6.35 4.83
CA GLU A 160 -17.85 5.34 3.77
C GLU A 160 -17.21 4.04 4.31
N LEU A 161 -16.50 4.09 5.44
CA LEU A 161 -15.74 2.95 5.98
C LEU A 161 -16.67 1.85 6.50
N GLU A 162 -17.73 2.22 7.21
CA GLU A 162 -18.69 1.30 7.81
C GLU A 162 -19.43 0.48 6.73
N ALA A 163 -19.79 1.13 5.61
CA ALA A 163 -20.43 0.44 4.49
C ALA A 163 -19.52 -0.64 3.89
N LEU A 164 -18.23 -0.35 3.71
CA LEU A 164 -17.24 -1.31 3.22
C LEU A 164 -17.06 -2.48 4.20
N LEU A 165 -17.11 -2.21 5.50
CA LEU A 165 -17.00 -3.22 6.55
C LEU A 165 -18.20 -4.16 6.56
N GLU A 166 -19.42 -3.65 6.37
CA GLU A 166 -20.62 -4.48 6.29
C GLU A 166 -20.66 -5.33 5.01
N GLU A 167 -20.24 -4.76 3.87
CA GLU A 167 -20.08 -5.52 2.61
C GLU A 167 -19.08 -6.67 2.79
N ALA A 168 -17.94 -6.41 3.43
CA ALA A 168 -16.90 -7.42 3.65
C ALA A 168 -17.30 -8.55 4.60
N LYS A 169 -18.20 -8.30 5.57
CA LYS A 169 -18.72 -9.33 6.48
C LYS A 169 -19.73 -10.27 5.82
N SER A 170 -20.35 -9.82 4.73
CA SER A 170 -21.46 -10.51 4.07
C SER A 170 -21.00 -11.36 2.88
N ALA A 171 -19.71 -11.33 2.55
CA ALA A 171 -19.08 -12.06 1.44
C ALA A 171 -18.43 -13.37 1.93
#